data_AF-A0AAW1R999-F1
#
_entry.id   AF-A0AAW1R999-F1
#
_cell.length_a   1.000
_cell.length_b   1.000
_cell.length_c   1.000
_cell.angle_alpha   90.00
_cell.angle_beta   90.00
_cell.angle_gamma   90.00
#
_symmetry.space_group_name_H-M   'P 1'
#
loop_
_entity.id
_entity.type
_entity.pdbx_description
1 polymer ?
#
loop_
_entity_poly.entity_id
_entity_poly.type
_entity_poly.pdbx_seq_one_letter_code
_entity_poly.pdbx_strand_id
1 'polypeptide(L)' 'MAPLARLAASQGWHVSGSDMADNQPTQDLQATGVRISIGHSPANVCCSGHTWQDDHHGLAGDSSAQHAA' A
#
# COMPACT_ATOMS: atom_id res chain seq x y z
N MET A 1 -6.69 11.61 -8.93
CA MET A 1 -5.93 10.35 -9.22
C MET A 1 -6.71 9.31 -10.04
N ALA A 2 -7.95 9.56 -10.47
CA ALA A 2 -8.81 8.53 -11.06
C ALA A 2 -8.27 7.82 -12.32
N PRO A 3 -7.66 8.49 -13.32
CA PRO A 3 -7.22 7.81 -14.54
C PRO A 3 -6.18 6.71 -14.30
N LEU A 4 -5.23 6.93 -13.39
CA LEU A 4 -4.20 5.94 -13.05
C LEU A 4 -4.78 4.76 -12.29
N ALA A 5 -5.71 5.01 -11.36
CA ALA A 5 -6.39 3.95 -10.63
C ALA A 5 -7.20 3.04 -11.57
N ARG A 6 -7.88 3.62 -12.57
CA ARG A 6 -8.59 2.84 -13.62
C ARG A 6 -7.63 2.00 -14.44
N LEU A 7 -6.50 2.57 -14.87
CA LEU A 7 -5.51 1.83 -15.64
C LEU A 7 -4.96 0.64 -14.86
N ALA A 8 -4.51 0.86 -13.61
CA ALA A 8 -3.98 -0.20 -12.77
C ALA A 8 -5.01 -1.31 -12.51
N ALA A 9 -6.28 -0.96 -12.23
CA ALA A 9 -7.35 -1.93 -12.09
C ALA A 9 -7.60 -2.73 -13.38
N SER A 10 -7.58 -2.08 -14.55
CA SER A 10 -7.73 -2.76 -15.85
C SER A 10 -6.61 -3.73 -16.18
N GLN A 11 -5.43 -3.55 -15.58
CA GLN A 11 -4.29 -4.46 -15.68
C GLN A 11 -4.38 -5.63 -14.67
N GLY A 12 -5.48 -5.74 -13.92
CA GLY A 12 -5.72 -6.79 -12.93
C GLY A 12 -5.09 -6.52 -11.57
N TRP A 13 -4.59 -5.30 -11.32
CA TRP A 13 -3.99 -4.97 -10.03
C TRP A 13 -5.08 -4.69 -8.99
N HIS A 14 -4.83 -5.10 -7.75
CA HIS A 14 -5.66 -4.69 -6.62
C HIS A 14 -5.34 -3.24 -6.25
N VAL A 15 -6.29 -2.34 -6.48
CA VAL A 15 -6.16 -0.91 -6.22
C VAL A 15 -7.12 -0.48 -5.12
N SER A 16 -6.60 0.29 -4.17
CA SER A 16 -7.41 0.98 -3.16
C SER A 16 -7.00 2.45 -3.04
N GLY A 17 -7.92 3.30 -2.62
CA GLY A 17 -7.65 4.72 -2.36
C GLY A 17 -8.64 5.32 -1.37
N SER A 18 -8.42 6.59 -1.02
CA SER A 18 -9.38 7.36 -0.25
C SER A 18 -9.52 8.78 -0.80
N ASP A 19 -10.68 9.37 -0.60
CA ASP A 19 -10.97 10.76 -0.94
C ASP A 19 -11.79 11.42 0.18
N MET A 20 -11.86 12.74 0.21
CA MET A 20 -12.59 13.49 1.24
C MET A 20 -14.10 13.43 1.09
N ALA A 21 -14.60 13.24 -0.14
CA ALA A 21 -16.02 13.26 -0.43
C ALA A 21 -16.38 12.21 -1.48
N ASP A 22 -17.60 11.69 -1.37
CA ASP A 22 -18.15 10.83 -2.42
C ASP A 22 -18.66 11.70 -3.58
N ASN A 23 -18.23 11.37 -4.79
CA ASN A 23 -18.54 12.07 -6.02
C ASN A 23 -18.52 11.12 -7.23
N GLN A 24 -18.90 11.61 -8.40
CA GLN A 24 -18.98 10.77 -9.60
C GLN A 24 -17.65 10.04 -9.91
N PRO A 25 -16.47 10.70 -9.86
CA PRO A 25 -15.20 9.99 -10.00
C PRO A 25 -14.96 8.83 -9.02
N THR A 26 -15.30 8.97 -7.73
CA THR A 26 -15.12 7.88 -6.74
C THR A 26 -16.08 6.73 -7.00
N GLN A 27 -17.32 7.03 -7.36
CA GLN A 27 -18.34 6.05 -7.73
C GLN A 27 -17.97 5.27 -8.99
N ASP A 28 -17.49 5.96 -10.02
CA ASP A 28 -17.01 5.32 -11.25
C ASP A 28 -15.84 4.35 -10.97
N LEU A 29 -14.92 4.74 -10.10
CA LEU A 29 -13.79 3.88 -9.71
C LEU A 29 -14.28 2.62 -8.97
N GLN A 30 -15.22 2.78 -8.04
CA GLN A 30 -15.84 1.66 -7.34
C GLN A 30 -16.55 0.71 -8.30
N ALA A 31 -17.23 1.23 -9.32
CA ALA A 31 -17.85 0.42 -10.37
C ALA A 31 -16.84 -0.40 -11.19
N THR A 32 -15.58 0.03 -11.26
CA THR A 32 -14.48 -0.74 -11.88
C THR A 32 -13.78 -1.72 -10.93
N GLY A 33 -14.28 -1.88 -9.71
CA GLY A 33 -13.71 -2.80 -8.71
C GLY A 33 -12.60 -2.19 -7.83
N VAL A 34 -12.34 -0.88 -7.95
CA VAL A 34 -11.39 -0.18 -7.08
C VAL A 34 -12.02 0.07 -5.71
N ARG A 35 -11.33 -0.29 -4.63
CA ARG A 35 -11.82 -0.01 -3.27
C ARG A 35 -11.56 1.45 -2.90
N ILE A 36 -12.61 2.25 -2.73
CA ILE A 36 -12.49 3.64 -2.27
C ILE A 36 -13.11 3.80 -0.88
N SER A 37 -12.33 4.37 0.05
CA SER A 37 -12.81 4.83 1.35
C SER A 37 -13.06 6.34 1.34
N ILE A 38 -14.12 6.81 1.98
CA ILE A 38 -14.37 8.26 2.15
C ILE A 38 -13.85 8.72 3.51
N GLY A 39 -13.13 9.83 3.51
CA GLY A 39 -12.39 10.35 4.65
C GLY A 39 -10.98 9.77 4.76
N HIS A 40 -10.04 10.62 5.18
CA HIS A 40 -8.65 10.20 5.42
C HIS A 40 -8.52 9.57 6.81
N SER A 41 -8.10 8.30 6.84
CA SER A 41 -7.83 7.56 8.07
C SER A 41 -6.60 6.66 7.88
N PRO A 42 -5.73 6.51 8.89
CA PRO A 42 -4.63 5.54 8.85
C PRO A 42 -5.10 4.11 8.53
N ALA A 43 -6.34 3.77 8.92
CA ALA A 43 -6.95 2.47 8.63
C ALA A 43 -7.08 2.17 7.13
N ASN A 44 -7.10 3.20 6.28
CA ASN A 44 -7.22 3.03 4.84
C ASN A 44 -5.93 2.50 4.18
N VAL A 45 -4.80 2.52 4.90
CA VAL A 45 -3.48 2.10 4.41
C VAL A 45 -2.94 0.89 5.17
N CYS A 46 -3.34 0.70 6.43
CA CYS A 46 -2.69 -0.22 7.37
C CYS A 46 -2.91 -1.72 7.11
N CYS A 47 -3.68 -2.10 6.09
CA CYS A 47 -3.96 -3.51 5.77
C CYS A 47 -3.50 -3.91 4.36
N SER A 48 -2.78 -3.03 3.66
CA SER A 48 -2.32 -3.25 2.29
C SER A 48 -1.04 -4.10 2.23
N GLY A 49 -1.05 -5.29 2.86
CA GLY A 49 -0.25 -6.49 2.52
C GLY A 49 1.26 -6.43 2.24
N HIS A 50 1.91 -5.28 2.28
CA HIS A 50 3.34 -5.12 2.13
C HIS A 50 3.90 -4.87 3.52
N THR A 51 4.45 -5.92 4.13
CA THR A 51 5.58 -5.69 5.02
C THR A 51 6.59 -4.91 4.19
N TRP A 52 6.80 -3.64 4.52
CA TRP A 52 8.04 -2.98 4.13
C TRP A 52 9.13 -3.81 4.80
N GLN A 53 9.67 -4.78 4.08
CA GLN A 53 10.95 -5.37 4.43
C GLN A 53 11.93 -4.23 4.23
N ASP A 54 12.32 -3.62 5.33
CA ASP A 54 13.50 -2.79 5.37
C ASP A 54 14.66 -3.67 4.90
N ASP A 55 14.98 -3.59 3.61
CA ASP A 55 16.22 -4.11 3.04
C ASP A 55 17.36 -3.21 3.55
N HIS A 56 17.64 -3.30 4.85
CA HIS A 56 18.90 -2.87 5.43
C HIS A 56 20.01 -3.83 4.99
N HIS A 57 20.39 -3.75 3.72
CA HIS A 57 21.64 -4.32 3.24
C HIS A 57 22.81 -3.49 3.75
N GLY A 58 23.56 -4.08 4.70
CA GLY A 58 24.87 -3.63 5.17
C GLY A 58 24.77 -2.73 6.40
N LEU A 59 25.23 -3.11 7.59
CA LEU A 59 26.48 -3.79 7.90
C LEU A 59 26.24 -4.77 9.06
N ALA A 60 26.28 -6.07 8.75
CA ALA A 60 26.64 -7.05 9.77
C ALA A 60 28.11 -6.79 10.12
N GLY A 61 28.33 -5.99 11.15
CA GLY A 61 29.62 -5.92 11.80
C GLY A 61 29.86 -7.28 12.46
N ASP A 62 30.83 -8.01 11.92
CA ASP A 62 31.43 -9.18 12.54
C ASP A 62 31.72 -8.89 14.02
N SER A 63 31.14 -9.69 14.90
CA SER A 63 31.68 -9.91 16.24
C SER A 63 31.62 -11.39 16.53
N SER A 64 32.34 -12.14 15.71
CA SER A 64 32.99 -13.38 16.13
C SER A 64 33.97 -13.06 17.26
N ALA A 65 33.50 -13.18 18.50
CA ALA A 65 34.37 -13.38 19.67
C ALA A 65 33.87 -14.63 20.40
N GLN A 66 34.46 -15.76 19.99
CA GLN A 66 34.49 -17.00 20.72
C GLN A 66 35.29 -16.84 22.02
N HIS A 67 34.74 -17.33 23.14
CA HIS A 67 35.39 -18.08 24.25
C HIS A 67 34.51 -17.88 25.50
N ALA A 68 33.81 -18.88 26.04
CA ALA A 68 34.32 -20.11 26.65
C ALA A 68 35.38 -19.84 27.73
N ALA A 69 34.91 -19.57 28.95
CA ALA A 69 35.42 -20.08 30.24
C ALA A 69 34.45 -19.67 31.36
#